data_AF-A0A135VI99-F1
#
_entry.id   AF-A0A135VI99-F1
#
_cell.length_a   1.000
_cell.length_b   1.000
_cell.length_c   1.000
_cell.angle_alpha   90.00
_cell.angle_beta   90.00
_cell.angle_gamma   90.00
#
_symmetry.space_group_name_H-M   'P 1'
#
loop_
_entity.id
_entity.type
_entity.pdbx_description
1 polymer ?
#
loop_
_entity_poly.entity_id
_entity_poly.type
_entity_poly.pdbx_seq_one_letter_code
_entity_poly.pdbx_strand_id
1 'polypeptide(L)'
;HIINRIRPALEGGKVVLLDRYFFATGAYQSTVMDLHWKEILQRNREDISAPEPDVVFILDVPAEIGLERATGRTGIANLQFEKLDRLVKVRQTYLEIAENDSGNFEVIDATKPLVEVVDEIYDIVTDTIILTE
;
A
#
# COMPACT_ATOMS: atom_id res chain seq x y z
N HIS A 1 2.65 15.34 5.68
CA HIS A 1 2.60 14.47 6.88
C HIS A 1 3.99 14.08 7.40
N ILE A 2 4.99 13.89 6.52
CA ILE A 2 6.34 13.44 6.89
C ILE A 2 6.97 14.27 8.01
N ILE A 3 7.16 15.58 7.79
CA ILE A 3 7.86 16.48 8.73
C ILE A 3 7.14 16.62 10.08
N ASN A 4 5.81 16.73 10.06
CA ASN A 4 5.04 17.13 11.25
C ASN A 4 4.51 15.95 12.07
N ARG A 5 4.57 14.71 11.55
CA ARG A 5 3.96 13.53 12.20
C ARG A 5 4.83 12.30 12.15
N ILE A 6 5.25 11.89 10.95
CA ILE A 6 5.98 10.62 10.78
C ILE A 6 7.37 10.72 11.40
N ARG A 7 8.18 11.70 11.00
CA ARG A 7 9.55 11.86 11.51
C ARG A 7 9.60 12.05 13.03
N PRO A 8 8.81 12.96 13.65
CA PRO A 8 8.82 13.10 15.11
C PRO A 8 8.37 11.84 15.86
N ALA A 9 7.49 11.02 15.27
CA ALA A 9 7.07 9.77 15.89
C ALA A 9 8.19 8.72 15.84
N LEU A 10 8.85 8.58 14.69
CA LEU A 10 9.99 7.67 14.52
C LEU A 10 11.17 8.09 15.41
N GLU A 11 11.51 9.38 15.46
CA GLU A 11 12.56 9.92 16.34
C GLU A 11 12.23 9.70 17.83
N GLY A 12 10.95 9.58 18.17
CA GLY A 12 10.47 9.23 19.51
C GLY A 12 10.42 7.73 19.80
N GLY A 13 10.96 6.87 18.93
CA GLY A 13 10.97 5.41 19.09
C GLY A 13 9.59 4.76 18.98
N LYS A 14 8.65 5.38 18.27
CA LYS A 14 7.29 4.86 18.11
C LYS A 14 7.15 4.06 16.82
N VAL A 15 6.36 3.00 16.88
CA VAL A 15 5.82 2.33 15.70
C VAL A 15 4.81 3.26 15.01
N VAL A 16 4.99 3.48 13.70
CA VAL A 16 4.10 4.32 12.88
C VAL A 16 3.37 3.44 11.87
N LEU A 17 2.08 3.20 12.12
CA LEU A 17 1.20 2.52 11.17
C LEU A 17 0.58 3.55 10.20
N LEU A 18 0.74 3.33 8.90
CA LEU A 18 0.20 4.19 7.85
C LEU A 18 -0.80 3.41 6.99
N ASP A 19 -2.03 3.93 6.88
CA ASP A 19 -2.95 3.52 5.81
C ASP A 19 -2.58 4.29 4.54
N ARG A 20 -1.87 3.59 3.65
CA ARG A 20 -1.23 4.09 2.42
C ARG A 20 -0.06 5.02 2.67
N TYR A 21 0.87 4.98 1.72
CA TYR A 21 2.04 5.85 1.67
C TYR A 21 2.47 6.11 0.23
N PHE A 22 3.73 6.50 -0.03
CA PHE A 22 4.15 6.91 -1.37
C PHE A 22 4.08 5.78 -2.42
N PHE A 23 4.15 4.50 -2.03
CA PHE A 23 3.89 3.39 -2.94
C PHE A 23 2.46 3.40 -3.50
N ALA A 24 1.47 3.81 -2.70
CA ALA A 24 0.11 4.00 -3.16
C ALA A 24 0.01 5.17 -4.15
N THR A 25 0.77 6.24 -3.94
CA THR A 25 0.89 7.34 -4.91
C THR A 25 1.41 6.82 -6.24
N GLY A 26 2.49 6.03 -6.23
CA GLY A 26 3.05 5.39 -7.43
C GLY A 26 2.02 4.51 -8.15
N ALA A 27 1.36 3.61 -7.43
CA ALA A 27 0.39 2.67 -7.99
C ALA A 27 -0.86 3.35 -8.58
N TYR A 28 -1.35 4.42 -7.96
CA TYR A 28 -2.55 5.11 -8.44
C TYR A 28 -2.23 6.14 -9.51
N GLN A 29 -1.22 6.98 -9.30
CA GLN A 29 -0.94 8.10 -10.21
C GLN A 29 -0.39 7.62 -11.56
N SER A 30 0.40 6.53 -11.59
CA SER A 30 0.89 5.97 -12.87
C SER A 30 -0.24 5.50 -13.79
N THR A 31 -1.43 5.22 -13.25
CA THR A 31 -2.59 4.78 -14.07
C THR A 31 -3.35 5.93 -14.71
N VAL A 32 -3.09 7.17 -14.30
CA VAL A 32 -3.80 8.38 -14.76
C VAL A 32 -2.86 9.45 -15.30
N MET A 33 -1.57 9.38 -14.98
CA MET A 33 -0.53 10.26 -15.47
C MET A 33 0.33 9.53 -16.51
N ASP A 34 0.88 10.27 -17.46
CA ASP A 34 1.90 9.77 -18.38
C ASP A 34 3.28 9.75 -17.67
N LEU A 35 3.36 9.03 -16.56
CA LEU A 35 4.56 8.87 -15.74
C LEU A 35 4.64 7.44 -15.22
N HIS A 36 5.83 6.85 -15.34
CA HIS A 36 6.10 5.52 -14.81
C HIS A 36 6.16 5.55 -13.27
N TRP A 37 5.70 4.50 -12.60
CA TRP A 37 5.67 4.44 -11.13
C TRP A 37 7.06 4.67 -10.51
N LYS A 38 8.13 4.16 -11.15
CA LYS A 38 9.54 4.36 -10.70
C LYS A 38 9.89 5.84 -10.54
N GLU A 39 9.49 6.68 -11.49
CA GLU A 39 9.77 8.11 -11.44
C GLU A 39 8.99 8.79 -10.31
N ILE A 40 7.74 8.37 -10.09
CA ILE A 40 6.92 8.86 -8.98
C ILE A 40 7.56 8.47 -7.64
N LEU A 41 7.99 7.22 -7.46
CA LEU A 41 8.65 6.79 -6.22
C LEU A 41 9.98 7.53 -6.01
N GLN A 42 10.77 7.71 -7.08
CA GLN A 42 12.03 8.46 -7.00
C GLN A 42 11.79 9.89 -6.48
N ARG A 43 10.83 10.62 -7.05
CA ARG A 43 10.46 11.96 -6.57
C ARG A 43 9.99 11.95 -5.11
N ASN A 44 9.22 10.94 -4.71
CA ASN A 44 8.80 10.84 -3.31
C ASN A 44 9.99 10.55 -2.36
N ARG A 45 11.00 9.83 -2.80
CA ARG A 45 12.21 9.59 -1.98
C ARG A 45 13.11 10.82 -1.93
N GLU A 46 13.37 11.43 -3.07
CA GLU A 46 14.35 12.51 -3.20
C GLU A 46 13.75 13.87 -2.78
N ASP A 47 12.63 14.27 -3.37
CA ASP A 47 12.12 15.65 -3.24
C ASP A 47 11.47 15.91 -1.87
N ILE A 48 10.80 14.91 -1.30
CA ILE A 48 10.11 15.04 0.00
C ILE A 48 10.81 14.26 1.13
N SER A 49 11.95 13.62 0.82
CA SER A 49 12.74 12.83 1.77
C SER A 49 11.85 11.90 2.62
N ALA A 50 10.99 11.13 1.96
CA ALA A 50 10.12 10.17 2.60
C ALA A 50 10.96 9.06 3.28
N PRO A 51 10.82 8.81 4.60
CA PRO A 51 11.43 7.64 5.22
C PRO A 51 10.94 6.36 4.55
N GLU A 52 11.86 5.42 4.26
CA GLU A 52 11.44 4.09 3.82
C GLU A 52 10.72 3.37 4.96
N PRO A 53 9.59 2.69 4.70
CA PRO A 53 8.96 1.82 5.67
C PRO A 53 9.81 0.60 5.97
N ASP A 54 9.84 0.14 7.22
CA ASP A 54 10.50 -1.11 7.61
C ASP A 54 9.80 -2.34 7.00
N VAL A 55 8.49 -2.25 6.79
CA VAL A 55 7.66 -3.27 6.12
C VAL A 55 6.47 -2.61 5.42
N VAL A 56 6.12 -3.13 4.24
CA VAL A 56 4.98 -2.68 3.44
C VAL A 56 4.08 -3.85 3.11
N PHE A 57 2.86 -3.84 3.64
CA PHE A 57 1.85 -4.85 3.34
C PHE A 57 1.04 -4.46 2.10
N ILE A 58 1.06 -5.31 1.08
CA ILE A 58 0.14 -5.24 -0.05
C ILE A 58 -0.94 -6.30 0.17
N LEU A 59 -2.13 -5.84 0.55
CA LEU A 59 -3.32 -6.68 0.62
C LEU A 59 -3.83 -6.96 -0.79
N ASP A 60 -3.32 -8.02 -1.42
CA ASP A 60 -3.71 -8.38 -2.79
C ASP A 60 -5.10 -9.01 -2.83
N VAL A 61 -5.96 -8.44 -3.66
CA VAL A 61 -7.32 -8.94 -3.87
C VAL A 61 -7.74 -8.60 -5.31
N PRO A 62 -8.45 -9.49 -6.01
CA PRO A 62 -9.10 -9.17 -7.27
C PRO A 62 -9.93 -7.88 -7.16
N ALA A 63 -9.84 -7.03 -8.18
CA ALA A 63 -10.46 -5.72 -8.17
C ALA A 63 -12.00 -5.80 -8.04
N GLU A 64 -12.60 -6.85 -8.57
CA GLU A 64 -14.01 -7.19 -8.48
C GLU A 64 -14.44 -7.40 -7.02
N ILE A 65 -13.71 -8.26 -6.30
CA ILE A 65 -13.95 -8.53 -4.87
C ILE A 65 -13.72 -7.27 -4.04
N GLY A 66 -12.65 -6.52 -4.34
CA GLY A 66 -12.37 -5.25 -3.67
C GLY A 66 -13.47 -4.22 -3.88
N LEU A 67 -14.00 -4.13 -5.10
CA LEU A 67 -15.10 -3.23 -5.45
C LEU A 67 -16.40 -3.66 -4.76
N GLU A 68 -16.74 -4.95 -4.75
CA GLU A 68 -17.91 -5.49 -4.04
C GLU A 68 -17.88 -5.16 -2.54
N ARG A 69 -16.72 -5.37 -1.88
CA ARG A 69 -16.53 -5.02 -0.48
C ARG A 69 -16.70 -3.51 -0.23
N ALA A 70 -16.26 -2.67 -1.17
CA ALA A 70 -16.38 -1.21 -1.06
C ALA A 70 -17.80 -0.70 -1.35
N THR A 71 -18.53 -1.30 -2.29
CA THR A 71 -19.91 -0.95 -2.62
C THR A 71 -20.87 -1.43 -1.54
N GLY A 72 -20.66 -2.61 -0.96
CA GLY A 72 -21.39 -3.09 0.21
C GLY A 72 -21.28 -2.17 1.42
N ARG A 73 -20.19 -1.39 1.52
CA ARG A 73 -19.99 -0.36 2.56
C ARG A 73 -20.68 0.98 2.24
N THR A 74 -20.96 1.28 0.97
CA THR A 74 -21.35 2.64 0.53
C THR A 74 -22.71 2.72 -0.18
N GLY A 75 -23.29 1.60 -0.61
CA GLY A 75 -24.64 1.52 -1.19
C GLY A 75 -24.82 2.10 -2.60
N ILE A 76 -23.74 2.50 -3.30
CA ILE A 76 -23.82 3.19 -4.61
C ILE A 76 -23.37 2.24 -5.73
N ALA A 77 -24.30 1.90 -6.64
CA ALA A 77 -24.12 0.84 -7.63
C ALA A 77 -23.72 1.28 -9.05
N ASN A 78 -23.67 2.58 -9.38
CA ASN A 78 -23.55 3.03 -10.77
C ASN A 78 -22.22 3.76 -11.02
N LEU A 79 -21.48 3.35 -12.07
CA LEU A 79 -20.09 3.66 -12.49
C LEU A 79 -19.04 2.56 -12.22
N GLN A 80 -19.41 1.27 -12.33
CA GLN A 80 -18.50 0.18 -11.94
C GLN A 80 -17.44 -0.22 -12.97
N PHE A 81 -17.71 -0.15 -14.27
CA PHE A 81 -16.81 -0.75 -15.27
C PHE A 81 -15.51 0.04 -15.47
N GLU A 82 -15.59 1.35 -15.74
CA GLU A 82 -14.39 2.21 -15.86
C GLU A 82 -13.58 2.24 -14.56
N LYS A 83 -14.26 2.12 -13.42
CA LYS A 83 -13.62 2.01 -12.11
C LYS A 83 -12.90 0.67 -11.95
N LEU A 84 -13.49 -0.43 -12.41
CA LEU A 84 -12.92 -1.77 -12.35
C LEU A 84 -11.64 -1.87 -13.19
N ASP A 85 -11.67 -1.45 -14.46
CA ASP A 85 -10.50 -1.50 -15.36
C ASP A 85 -9.32 -0.72 -14.76
N ARG A 86 -9.59 0.43 -14.16
CA ARG A 86 -8.56 1.21 -13.46
C ARG A 86 -8.05 0.47 -12.23
N LEU A 87 -8.92 -0.12 -11.42
CA LEU A 87 -8.52 -0.86 -10.22
C LEU A 87 -7.69 -2.10 -10.56
N VAL A 88 -7.97 -2.77 -11.68
CA VAL A 88 -7.13 -3.87 -12.21
C VAL A 88 -5.73 -3.36 -12.51
N LYS A 89 -5.60 -2.22 -13.21
CA LYS A 89 -4.29 -1.61 -13.49
C LYS A 89 -3.56 -1.20 -12.20
N VAL A 90 -4.26 -0.61 -11.25
CA VAL A 90 -3.68 -0.22 -9.95
C VAL A 90 -3.16 -1.45 -9.19
N ARG A 91 -3.94 -2.54 -9.15
CA ARG A 91 -3.50 -3.82 -8.55
C ARG A 91 -2.22 -4.32 -9.23
N GLN A 92 -2.22 -4.35 -10.56
CA GLN A 92 -1.05 -4.80 -11.33
C GLN A 92 0.18 -3.94 -11.02
N THR A 93 0.03 -2.61 -10.94
CA THR A 93 1.14 -1.74 -10.59
C THR A 93 1.65 -1.97 -9.16
N TYR A 94 0.78 -2.26 -8.19
CA TYR A 94 1.23 -2.65 -6.84
C TYR A 94 2.11 -3.90 -6.86
N LEU A 95 1.69 -4.93 -7.60
CA LEU A 95 2.46 -6.17 -7.72
C LEU A 95 3.79 -5.95 -8.44
N GLU A 96 3.80 -5.13 -9.50
CA GLU A 96 5.03 -4.74 -10.19
C GLU A 96 5.98 -3.95 -9.30
N ILE A 97 5.46 -3.04 -8.46
CA ILE A 97 6.26 -2.31 -7.46
C ILE A 97 6.90 -3.31 -6.50
N ALA A 98 6.13 -4.24 -5.93
CA ALA A 98 6.65 -5.22 -4.97
C ALA A 98 7.74 -6.13 -5.57
N GLU A 99 7.61 -6.48 -6.85
CA GLU A 99 8.60 -7.32 -7.53
C GLU A 99 9.87 -6.57 -7.93
N ASN A 100 9.79 -5.26 -8.20
CA ASN A 100 10.86 -4.51 -8.86
C ASN A 100 11.48 -3.37 -8.03
N ASP A 101 10.85 -2.98 -6.92
CA ASP A 101 11.39 -1.97 -6.00
C ASP A 101 12.15 -2.64 -4.85
N SER A 102 13.12 -1.94 -4.27
CA SER A 102 13.96 -2.47 -3.19
C SER A 102 13.34 -2.38 -1.80
N GLY A 103 12.09 -1.90 -1.69
CA GLY A 103 11.35 -1.89 -0.42
C GLY A 103 11.10 -3.30 0.14
N ASN A 104 10.83 -3.37 1.45
CA ASN A 104 10.49 -4.63 2.10
C ASN A 104 8.98 -4.89 1.99
N PHE A 105 8.57 -5.65 0.97
CA PHE A 105 7.17 -5.89 0.67
C PHE A 105 6.70 -7.27 1.10
N GLU A 106 5.52 -7.29 1.72
CA GLU A 106 4.80 -8.49 2.10
C GLU A 106 3.46 -8.49 1.36
N VAL A 107 3.36 -9.34 0.33
CA VAL A 107 2.14 -9.47 -0.47
C VAL A 107 1.24 -10.51 0.16
N ILE A 108 0.17 -10.04 0.81
CA ILE A 108 -0.76 -10.86 1.57
C ILE A 108 -2.00 -11.15 0.71
N ASP A 109 -2.38 -12.42 0.59
CA ASP A 109 -3.62 -12.81 -0.07
C ASP A 109 -4.84 -12.40 0.76
N ALA A 110 -5.45 -11.28 0.38
CA ALA A 110 -6.63 -10.72 1.03
C ALA A 110 -7.95 -11.32 0.50
N THR A 111 -7.90 -12.42 -0.26
CA THR A 111 -9.08 -13.26 -0.56
C THR A 111 -9.43 -14.20 0.60
N LYS A 112 -8.45 -14.51 1.48
CA LYS A 112 -8.64 -15.29 2.71
C LYS A 112 -9.63 -14.63 3.69
N PRO A 113 -10.17 -15.39 4.67
CA PRO A 113 -10.93 -14.83 5.77
C PRO A 113 -10.16 -13.74 6.53
N LEU A 114 -10.87 -12.73 7.03
CA LEU A 114 -10.27 -11.57 7.72
C LEU A 114 -9.33 -11.98 8.86
N VAL A 115 -9.72 -12.99 9.65
CA VAL A 115 -8.93 -13.47 10.80
C VAL A 115 -7.57 -13.99 10.33
N GLU A 116 -7.54 -14.81 9.27
CA GLU A 116 -6.29 -15.35 8.74
C GLU A 116 -5.37 -14.25 8.20
N VAL A 117 -5.92 -13.26 7.50
CA VAL A 117 -5.16 -12.11 6.99
C VAL A 117 -4.58 -11.28 8.13
N VAL A 118 -5.36 -11.08 9.20
CA VAL A 118 -4.93 -10.31 10.38
C VAL A 118 -3.85 -11.06 11.14
N ASP A 119 -4.00 -12.36 11.36
CA ASP A 119 -3.02 -13.18 12.07
C ASP A 119 -1.68 -13.21 11.30
N GLU A 120 -1.73 -13.39 9.97
CA GLU A 120 -0.54 -13.36 9.10
C GLU A 120 0.22 -12.03 9.20
N ILE A 121 -0.49 -10.89 9.16
CA ILE A 121 0.12 -9.57 9.31
C ILE A 121 0.66 -9.36 10.73
N TYR A 122 -0.07 -9.81 11.74
CA TYR A 122 0.34 -9.65 13.13
C TYR A 122 1.68 -10.34 13.38
N ASP A 123 1.82 -11.59 12.93
CA ASP A 123 3.06 -12.36 13.07
C ASP A 123 4.25 -11.63 12.43
N ILE A 124 4.08 -11.15 11.19
CA ILE A 124 5.14 -10.40 10.48
C ILE A 124 5.50 -9.09 11.20
N VAL A 125 4.50 -8.34 11.68
CA VAL A 125 4.73 -7.09 12.42
C VAL A 125 5.51 -7.38 13.71
N THR A 126 5.15 -8.43 14.44
CA THR A 126 5.86 -8.79 15.66
C THR A 126 7.31 -9.18 15.40
N ASP A 127 7.58 -9.96 14.35
CA ASP A 127 8.94 -10.34 13.96
C ASP A 127 9.77 -9.11 13.54
N THR A 128 9.17 -8.20 12.77
CA THR A 128 9.83 -6.96 12.31
C THR A 128 10.22 -6.07 13.49
N ILE A 129 9.33 -5.88 14.46
CA ILE A 129 9.59 -5.04 15.63
C ILE A 129 10.72 -5.64 16.49
N ILE A 130 10.69 -6.95 16.74
CA ILE A 130 11.71 -7.65 17.55
C ILE A 130 13.12 -7.53 16.95
N LEU A 131 13.25 -7.47 15.62
CA LEU A 131 14.55 -7.31 14.94
C LEU A 131 15.12 -5.90 15.00
N THR A 132 14.35 -4.91 15.46
CA THR A 132 14.73 -3.50 15.50
C THR A 132 15.10 -2.98 16.90
N GLU A 133 14.98 -3.84 17.93
CA GLU A 133 15.51 -3.60 19.30
C GLU A 133 16.96 -4.07 19.46
#